data_AF-A0A1F7QK40-F1
#
_entry.id   AF-A0A1F7QK40-F1
#
_cell.length_a   1.000
_cell.length_b   1.000
_cell.length_c   1.000
_cell.angle_alpha   90.00
_cell.angle_beta   90.00
_cell.angle_gamma   90.00
#
_symmetry.space_group_name_H-M   'P 1'
#
loop_
_entity.id
_entity.type
_entity.pdbx_description
1 polymer ?
#
loop_
_entity_poly.entity_id
_entity_poly.type
_entity_poly.pdbx_seq_one_letter_code
_entity_poly.pdbx_strand_id
1 'polypeptide(L)'
;MQDRPTTVELLEAVREFLESRAAPALDEHGARYRMRIALNVLRIVEREIPGREARLRAELAALADLLGRPPEAPPADPGLLEARVREANEELCARIRAGAADAGPWRARVLAHAGAMVEDKLAVNDPQRLAAFRSTD
;
A
#
# COMPACT_ATOMS: atom_id res chain seq x y z
N MET A 1 -29.06 7.05 -3.20
CA MET A 1 -28.54 5.99 -2.31
C MET A 1 -28.21 4.82 -3.22
N GLN A 2 -26.92 4.55 -3.46
CA GLN A 2 -26.52 3.40 -4.29
C GLN A 2 -26.59 2.17 -3.40
N ASP A 3 -27.65 1.36 -3.50
CA ASP A 3 -27.84 0.10 -2.76
C ASP A 3 -26.95 -1.05 -3.29
N ARG A 4 -25.77 -0.72 -3.83
CA ARG A 4 -24.82 -1.72 -4.30
C ARG A 4 -23.71 -1.90 -3.28
N PRO A 5 -23.35 -3.16 -2.95
CA PRO A 5 -22.23 -3.42 -2.07
C PRO A 5 -20.95 -2.84 -2.66
N THR A 6 -20.14 -2.27 -1.78
CA THR A 6 -18.79 -1.80 -2.06
C THR A 6 -17.86 -2.97 -2.41
N THR A 7 -16.72 -2.67 -3.04
CA THR A 7 -15.70 -3.70 -3.32
C THR A 7 -15.24 -4.42 -2.06
N VAL A 8 -15.12 -3.71 -0.93
CA VAL A 8 -14.74 -4.31 0.36
C VAL A 8 -15.80 -5.29 0.84
N GLU A 9 -17.08 -4.89 0.85
CA GLU A 9 -18.19 -5.76 1.25
C GLU A 9 -18.31 -7.01 0.35
N LEU A 10 -18.03 -6.87 -0.95
CA LEU A 10 -18.00 -8.00 -1.88
C LEU A 10 -16.87 -8.98 -1.56
N LEU A 11 -15.67 -8.47 -1.23
CA LEU A 11 -14.53 -9.31 -0.86
C LEU A 11 -14.77 -10.01 0.49
N GLU A 12 -15.32 -9.30 1.46
CA GLU A 12 -15.70 -9.85 2.75
C GLU A 12 -16.71 -11.00 2.60
N ALA A 13 -17.76 -10.81 1.80
CA ALA A 13 -18.76 -11.86 1.54
C ALA A 13 -18.13 -13.11 0.89
N VAL A 14 -17.19 -12.94 -0.05
CA VAL A 14 -16.45 -14.05 -0.64
C VAL A 14 -15.58 -14.75 0.41
N ARG A 15 -14.85 -13.98 1.22
CA ARG A 15 -14.00 -14.52 2.29
C ARG A 15 -14.82 -15.33 3.29
N GLU A 16 -15.95 -14.81 3.76
CA GLU A 16 -16.84 -15.49 4.70
C GLU A 16 -17.39 -16.80 4.14
N PHE A 17 -17.80 -16.81 2.86
CA PHE A 17 -18.21 -18.04 2.19
C PHE A 17 -17.08 -19.07 2.15
N LEU A 18 -15.88 -18.64 1.77
CA LEU A 18 -14.72 -19.52 1.68
C LEU A 18 -14.33 -20.07 3.06
N GLU A 19 -14.36 -19.26 4.11
CA GLU A 19 -14.07 -19.67 5.49
C GLU A 19 -15.10 -20.63 6.06
N SER A 20 -16.39 -20.31 5.91
CA SER A 20 -17.48 -21.02 6.59
C SER A 20 -17.98 -22.25 5.84
N ARG A 21 -17.85 -22.28 4.51
CA ARG A 21 -18.41 -23.35 3.66
C ARG A 21 -17.33 -24.11 2.89
N ALA A 22 -16.48 -23.40 2.15
CA ALA A 22 -15.57 -24.07 1.22
C ALA A 22 -14.37 -24.73 1.92
N ALA A 23 -13.72 -24.03 2.84
CA ALA A 23 -12.53 -24.52 3.53
C ALA A 23 -12.78 -25.80 4.35
N PRO A 24 -13.90 -25.93 5.10
CA PRO A 24 -14.21 -27.16 5.85
C PRO A 24 -14.47 -28.38 4.96
N ALA A 25 -14.90 -28.17 3.71
CA ALA A 25 -15.22 -29.24 2.76
C ALA A 25 -13.99 -29.78 2.00
N LEU A 26 -12.80 -29.22 2.23
CA LEU A 26 -11.56 -29.68 1.59
C LEU A 26 -10.90 -30.77 2.43
N ASP A 27 -10.54 -31.88 1.80
CA ASP A 27 -9.87 -33.01 2.46
C ASP A 27 -8.38 -33.13 2.15
N GLU A 28 -7.99 -32.77 0.93
CA GLU A 28 -6.60 -32.82 0.48
C GLU A 28 -5.77 -31.74 1.19
N HIS A 29 -4.64 -32.15 1.78
CA HIS A 29 -3.73 -31.23 2.49
C HIS A 29 -3.27 -30.05 1.61
N GLY A 30 -2.92 -30.32 0.35
CA GLY A 30 -2.51 -29.30 -0.61
C GLY A 30 -3.63 -28.27 -0.88
N ALA A 31 -4.87 -28.73 -0.99
CA ALA A 31 -6.03 -27.85 -1.18
C ALA A 31 -6.28 -26.97 0.05
N ARG A 32 -6.21 -27.54 1.27
CA ARG A 32 -6.33 -26.78 2.52
C ARG A 32 -5.27 -25.69 2.64
N TYR A 33 -4.03 -26.00 2.25
CA TYR A 33 -2.94 -25.02 2.26
C TYR A 33 -3.21 -23.87 1.28
N ARG A 34 -3.57 -24.17 0.03
CA ARG A 34 -3.93 -23.15 -0.98
C ARG A 34 -5.13 -22.29 -0.54
N MET A 35 -6.13 -22.89 0.13
CA MET A 35 -7.27 -22.17 0.69
C MET A 35 -6.83 -21.15 1.75
N ARG A 36 -5.92 -21.53 2.66
CA ARG A 36 -5.36 -20.60 3.67
C ARG A 36 -4.64 -19.43 3.02
N ILE A 37 -3.88 -19.67 1.94
CA ILE A 37 -3.23 -18.61 1.17
C ILE A 37 -4.28 -17.67 0.59
N ALA A 38 -5.29 -18.20 -0.11
CA ALA A 38 -6.33 -17.39 -0.73
C ALA A 38 -7.06 -16.50 0.30
N LEU A 39 -7.44 -17.06 1.44
CA LEU A 39 -8.07 -16.32 2.53
C LEU A 39 -7.17 -15.21 3.09
N ASN A 40 -5.87 -15.48 3.24
CA ASN A 40 -4.91 -14.46 3.69
C ASN A 40 -4.76 -13.33 2.66
N VAL A 41 -4.71 -13.66 1.37
CA VAL A 41 -4.66 -12.66 0.29
C VAL A 41 -5.91 -11.80 0.31
N LEU A 42 -7.12 -12.38 0.46
CA LEU A 42 -8.37 -11.62 0.57
C LEU A 42 -8.32 -10.64 1.75
N ARG A 43 -7.88 -11.09 2.93
CA ARG A 43 -7.73 -10.20 4.10
C ARG A 43 -6.73 -9.06 3.86
N ILE A 44 -5.67 -9.29 3.08
CA ILE A 44 -4.71 -8.23 2.72
C ILE A 44 -5.40 -7.20 1.83
N VAL A 45 -6.07 -7.64 0.77
CA VAL A 45 -6.77 -6.74 -0.16
C VAL A 45 -7.87 -5.94 0.54
N GLU A 46 -8.63 -6.57 1.45
CA GLU A 46 -9.64 -5.90 2.29
C GLU A 46 -9.04 -4.76 3.13
N ARG A 47 -7.81 -4.92 3.65
CA ARG A 47 -7.11 -3.86 4.38
C ARG A 47 -6.51 -2.79 3.46
N GLU A 48 -6.09 -3.17 2.26
CA GLU A 48 -5.42 -2.26 1.33
C GLU A 48 -6.37 -1.32 0.59
N ILE A 49 -7.63 -1.68 0.38
CA ILE A 49 -8.58 -0.84 -0.36
C ILE A 49 -8.95 0.44 0.42
N PRO A 50 -9.35 0.39 1.70
CA PRO A 50 -9.73 1.58 2.46
C PRO A 50 -8.60 2.61 2.52
N GLY A 51 -8.90 3.87 2.16
CA GLY A 51 -7.92 4.96 2.24
C GLY A 51 -6.76 4.87 1.25
N ARG A 52 -6.81 4.01 0.23
CA ARG A 52 -5.76 3.91 -0.81
C ARG A 52 -5.57 5.24 -1.55
N GLU A 53 -6.67 5.86 -1.97
CA GLU A 53 -6.65 7.15 -2.66
C GLU A 53 -6.05 8.26 -1.80
N ALA A 54 -6.40 8.31 -0.51
CA ALA A 54 -5.84 9.28 0.43
C ALA A 54 -4.31 9.08 0.60
N ARG A 55 -3.86 7.83 0.70
CA ARG A 55 -2.43 7.48 0.76
C ARG A 55 -1.69 7.88 -0.52
N LEU A 56 -2.25 7.61 -1.70
CA LEU A 56 -1.65 8.02 -2.98
C LEU A 56 -1.53 9.55 -3.10
N ARG A 57 -2.53 10.31 -2.63
CA ARG A 57 -2.46 11.78 -2.58
C ARG A 57 -1.37 12.28 -1.64
N ALA A 58 -1.26 11.68 -0.45
CA ALA A 58 -0.21 12.02 0.51
C ALA A 58 1.18 11.68 -0.04
N GLU A 59 1.35 10.52 -0.67
CA GLU A 59 2.60 10.10 -1.31
C GLU A 59 3.00 11.07 -2.44
N LEU A 60 2.06 11.46 -3.31
CA LEU A 60 2.33 12.41 -4.38
C LEU A 60 2.80 13.77 -3.82
N ALA A 61 2.17 14.25 -2.75
CA ALA A 61 2.57 15.51 -2.10
C ALA A 61 3.97 15.40 -1.49
N ALA A 62 4.29 14.30 -0.79
CA ALA A 62 5.60 14.06 -0.22
C ALA A 62 6.69 13.92 -1.29
N LEU A 63 6.41 13.24 -2.40
CA LEU A 63 7.32 13.13 -3.54
C LEU A 63 7.55 14.48 -4.23
N ALA A 64 6.50 15.30 -4.39
CA ALA A 64 6.64 16.63 -4.96
C ALA A 64 7.58 17.51 -4.12
N ASP A 65 7.40 17.52 -2.79
CA ASP A 65 8.30 18.22 -1.86
C ASP A 65 9.74 17.66 -1.94
N LEU A 66 9.90 16.35 -1.96
CA LEU A 66 11.22 15.70 -2.03
C LEU A 66 11.98 16.04 -3.33
N LEU A 67 11.26 16.12 -4.44
CA LEU A 67 11.80 16.44 -5.76
C LEU A 67 11.96 17.94 -6.01
N GLY A 68 11.43 18.79 -5.13
CA GLY A 68 11.43 20.25 -5.29
C GLY A 68 10.46 20.75 -6.37
N ARG A 69 9.39 19.99 -6.63
CA ARG A 69 8.34 20.38 -7.56
C ARG A 69 7.39 21.38 -6.87
N PRO A 70 6.81 22.34 -7.61
CA PRO A 70 5.79 23.21 -7.04
C PRO A 70 4.57 22.38 -6.60
N PRO A 71 3.85 22.82 -5.54
CA PRO A 71 2.63 22.15 -5.12
C PRO A 71 1.59 22.20 -6.26
N GLU A 72 1.13 21.04 -6.70
CA GLU A 72 0.09 20.87 -7.71
C GLU A 72 -1.09 20.11 -7.07
N ALA A 73 -2.32 20.49 -7.42
CA ALA A 73 -3.49 19.77 -6.96
C ALA A 73 -3.46 18.34 -7.54
N PRO A 74 -3.67 17.29 -6.72
CA PRO A 74 -3.70 15.93 -7.22
C PRO A 74 -4.89 15.76 -8.19
N PRO A 75 -4.72 14.98 -9.27
CA PRO A 75 -5.81 14.70 -10.20
C PRO A 75 -6.96 13.97 -9.48
N ALA A 76 -8.19 14.25 -9.90
CA ALA A 76 -9.39 13.58 -9.41
C ALA A 76 -9.51 12.15 -9.96
N ASP A 77 -8.99 11.91 -11.17
CA ASP A 77 -8.99 10.59 -11.80
C ASP A 77 -7.98 9.65 -11.09
N PRO A 78 -8.43 8.49 -10.58
CA PRO A 78 -7.54 7.56 -9.87
C PRO A 78 -6.40 7.01 -10.74
N GLY A 79 -6.64 6.76 -12.03
CA GLY A 79 -5.62 6.25 -12.95
C GLY A 79 -4.52 7.28 -13.21
N LEU A 80 -4.90 8.55 -13.36
CA LEU A 80 -3.97 9.66 -13.50
C LEU A 80 -3.20 9.93 -12.20
N LEU A 81 -3.84 9.78 -11.04
CA LEU A 81 -3.17 9.89 -9.73
C LEU A 81 -2.07 8.84 -9.60
N GLU A 82 -2.37 7.58 -9.92
CA GLU A 82 -1.38 6.49 -9.92
C GLU A 82 -0.24 6.74 -10.90
N ALA A 83 -0.55 7.21 -12.11
CA ALA A 83 0.45 7.55 -13.11
C ALA A 83 1.41 8.63 -12.61
N ARG A 84 0.90 9.71 -12.00
CA ARG A 84 1.71 10.80 -11.45
C ARG A 84 2.61 10.36 -10.29
N VAL A 85 2.10 9.51 -9.39
CA VAL A 85 2.91 8.90 -8.32
C VAL A 85 4.03 8.05 -8.91
N ARG A 86 3.72 7.22 -9.91
CA ARG A 86 4.72 6.40 -10.60
C ARG A 86 5.81 7.26 -11.27
N GLU A 87 5.43 8.28 -12.02
CA GLU A 87 6.37 9.20 -12.68
C GLU A 87 7.29 9.91 -11.67
N ALA A 88 6.75 10.35 -10.53
CA ALA A 88 7.54 10.96 -9.46
C ALA A 88 8.52 9.97 -8.82
N ASN A 89 8.09 8.73 -8.58
CA ASN A 89 8.96 7.67 -8.09
C ASN A 89 10.06 7.31 -9.09
N GLU A 90 9.75 7.27 -10.39
CA GLU A 90 10.73 7.03 -11.46
C GLU A 90 11.80 8.13 -11.50
N GLU A 91 11.40 9.40 -11.35
CA GLU A 91 12.34 10.51 -11.24
C GLU A 91 13.21 10.39 -9.98
N LEU A 92 12.61 10.11 -8.82
CA LEU A 92 13.35 9.90 -7.57
C LEU A 92 14.39 8.81 -7.75
N CYS A 93 14.00 7.66 -8.31
CA CYS A 93 14.90 6.55 -8.61
C CYS A 93 16.02 6.95 -9.58
N ALA A 94 15.71 7.75 -10.60
CA ALA A 94 16.71 8.24 -11.53
C ALA A 94 17.74 9.15 -10.84
N ARG A 95 17.30 10.08 -9.98
CA ARG A 95 18.18 10.94 -9.19
C ARG A 95 19.05 10.15 -8.21
N ILE A 96 18.48 9.14 -7.54
CA ILE A 96 19.24 8.23 -6.67
C ILE A 96 20.32 7.50 -7.48
N ARG A 97 19.98 6.92 -8.64
CA ARG A 97 20.95 6.23 -9.50
C ARG A 97 22.04 7.16 -10.05
N ALA A 98 21.74 8.43 -10.22
CA ALA A 98 22.71 9.46 -10.61
C ALA A 98 23.63 9.91 -9.45
N GLY A 99 23.48 9.34 -8.26
CA GLY A 99 24.31 9.64 -7.08
C GLY A 99 23.85 10.85 -6.26
N ALA A 100 22.69 11.44 -6.58
CA ALA A 100 22.22 12.63 -5.85
C ALA A 100 21.96 12.34 -4.36
N ALA A 101 21.67 11.07 -4.01
CA ALA A 101 21.41 10.62 -2.63
C ALA A 101 22.62 9.92 -1.98
N ASP A 102 23.82 10.01 -2.55
CA ASP A 102 24.99 9.32 -1.99
C ASP A 102 25.51 10.01 -0.73
N ALA A 103 25.34 11.34 -0.64
CA ALA A 103 25.74 12.14 0.50
C ALA A 103 24.86 13.40 0.68
N GLY A 104 25.07 14.12 1.78
CA GLY A 104 24.44 15.41 2.03
C GLY A 104 22.99 15.34 2.52
N PRO A 105 22.33 16.50 2.67
CA PRO A 105 21.03 16.60 3.31
C PRO A 105 19.89 15.95 2.52
N TRP A 106 20.01 15.86 1.18
CA TRP A 106 18.99 15.20 0.36
C TRP A 106 18.93 13.70 0.63
N ARG A 107 20.08 13.03 0.87
CA ARG A 107 20.12 11.62 1.29
C ARG A 107 19.26 11.37 2.54
N ALA A 108 19.37 12.21 3.55
CA ALA A 108 18.59 12.07 4.77
C ALA A 108 17.08 12.19 4.51
N ARG A 109 16.67 13.12 3.65
CA ARG A 109 15.27 13.27 3.22
C ARG A 109 14.76 12.06 2.44
N VAL A 110 15.56 11.52 1.53
CA VAL A 110 15.22 10.30 0.78
C VAL A 110 15.02 9.10 1.71
N LEU A 111 15.93 8.92 2.67
CA LEU A 111 15.81 7.84 3.66
C LEU A 111 14.59 8.02 4.56
N ALA A 112 14.33 9.25 5.04
CA ALA A 112 13.15 9.56 5.84
C ALA A 112 11.86 9.28 5.05
N HIS A 113 11.80 9.67 3.77
CA HIS A 113 10.67 9.37 2.89
C HIS A 113 10.49 7.86 2.69
N ALA A 114 11.56 7.12 2.40
CA ALA A 114 11.51 5.66 2.26
C ALA A 114 11.04 4.97 3.56
N GLY A 115 11.51 5.44 4.71
CA GLY A 115 11.08 4.97 6.03
C GLY A 115 9.59 5.20 6.25
N ALA A 116 9.11 6.43 6.04
CA ALA A 116 7.69 6.77 6.16
C ALA A 116 6.80 5.89 5.24
N MET A 117 7.22 5.65 4.00
CA MET A 117 6.49 4.76 3.08
C MET A 117 6.43 3.31 3.54
N VAL A 118 7.47 2.82 4.21
CA VAL A 118 7.47 1.47 4.82
C VAL A 118 6.54 1.44 6.02
N GLU A 119 6.58 2.44 6.89
CA GLU A 119 5.69 2.55 8.04
C GLU A 119 4.21 2.58 7.62
N ASP A 120 3.87 3.39 6.62
CA ASP A 120 2.50 3.49 6.09
C ASP A 120 2.00 2.15 5.53
N LYS A 121 2.87 1.40 4.85
CA LYS A 121 2.54 0.05 4.36
C LYS A 121 2.36 -0.95 5.50
N LEU A 122 3.22 -0.90 6.51
CA LEU A 122 3.10 -1.78 7.68
C LEU A 122 1.87 -1.45 8.52
N ALA A 123 1.50 -0.18 8.66
CA ALA A 123 0.28 0.23 9.36
C ALA A 123 -0.98 -0.42 8.77
N VAL A 124 -0.98 -0.69 7.47
CA VAL A 124 -2.10 -1.33 6.75
C VAL A 124 -1.98 -2.85 6.78
N ASN A 125 -0.78 -3.38 6.51
CA ASN A 125 -0.60 -4.81 6.26
C ASN A 125 -0.27 -5.63 7.51
N ASP A 126 0.48 -5.06 8.45
CA ASP A 126 0.98 -5.71 9.66
C ASP A 126 1.24 -4.70 10.81
N PRO A 127 0.18 -4.21 11.50
CA PRO A 127 0.31 -3.21 12.56
C PRO A 127 1.17 -3.65 13.75
N GLN A 128 1.21 -4.97 14.03
CA GLN A 128 2.03 -5.52 15.12
C GLN A 128 3.52 -5.42 14.80
N ARG A 129 3.90 -5.68 13.54
CA ARG A 129 5.27 -5.50 13.07
C ARG A 129 5.70 -4.05 13.08
N LEU A 130 4.80 -3.11 12.75
CA LEU A 130 5.07 -1.68 12.90
C LEU A 130 5.36 -1.30 14.36
N ALA A 131 4.55 -1.80 15.30
CA ALA A 131 4.75 -1.53 16.72
C ALA A 131 6.11 -2.05 17.23
N ALA A 132 6.52 -3.25 16.80
CA ALA A 132 7.83 -3.80 17.13
C ALA A 132 8.98 -2.96 16.53
N PHE A 133 8.83 -2.50 15.28
CA PHE A 133 9.82 -1.65 14.62
C PHE A 133 10.05 -0.34 15.38
N ARG A 134 8.96 0.36 15.76
CA ARG A 134 9.01 1.62 16.51
C ARG A 134 9.53 1.50 17.95
N SER A 135 9.57 0.29 18.51
CA SER A 135 10.10 0.05 19.87
C SER A 135 11.62 -0.17 19.92
N THR A 136 12.27 -0.23 18.75
CA THR A 136 13.71 -0.52 18.63
C THR A 136 14.56 0.74 18.35
N ASP A 137 13.92 1.85 17.95
CA ASP A 137 14.51 3.19 17.82
C ASP A 137 14.36 4.02 19.11
#